data_AF-A0A6B1FYP6-F1
#
_entry.id   AF-A0A6B1FYP6-F1
#
_cell.length_a   1.000
_cell.length_b   1.000
_cell.length_c   1.000
_cell.angle_alpha   90.00
_cell.angle_beta   90.00
_cell.angle_gamma   90.00
#
_symmetry.space_group_name_H-M   'P 1'
#
loop_
_entity.id
_entity.type
_entity.pdbx_description
1 polymer ?
#
loop_
_entity_poly.entity_id
_entity_poly.type
_entity_poly.pdbx_seq_one_letter_code
_entity_poly.pdbx_strand_id
1 'polypeptide(L)' 'MNSSLRNHMPERADRFFSGSGSQRSVARTLYESVADLPLICPHGHVDPVLFADASYHFSSPAEFFLIPDHYVFRMLYS' A
#
# COMPACT_ATOMS: atom_id res chain seq x y z
N MET A 1 28.39 10.12 20.83
CA MET A 1 27.40 11.02 20.21
C MET A 1 27.66 11.03 18.71
N ASN A 2 26.93 10.23 17.93
CA ASN A 2 26.89 10.35 16.47
C ASN A 2 25.59 9.71 15.96
N SER A 3 24.51 10.48 16.08
CA SER A 3 23.19 10.15 15.54
C SER A 3 23.05 10.81 14.16
N SER A 4 23.80 10.33 13.15
CA SER A 4 23.76 10.92 11.80
C SER A 4 23.53 9.92 10.67
N LEU A 5 22.91 8.76 10.95
CA LEU A 5 22.43 7.83 9.94
C LEU A 5 21.04 7.25 10.31
N ARG A 6 20.12 8.10 10.78
CA ARG A 6 18.71 7.76 10.64
C ARG A 6 18.34 8.13 9.21
N ASN A 7 18.16 7.11 8.36
CA ASN A 7 17.49 7.28 7.08
C ASN A 7 16.34 8.26 7.29
N HIS A 8 16.29 9.33 6.50
CA HIS A 8 15.19 10.28 6.47
C HIS A 8 13.96 9.62 5.83
N MET A 9 13.61 8.41 6.27
CA MET A 9 12.34 7.82 5.96
C MET A 9 11.32 8.72 6.63
N PRO A 10 10.40 9.33 5.88
CA PRO A 10 9.28 10.01 6.50
C PRO A 10 8.63 9.02 7.47
N GLU A 11 8.15 9.53 8.61
CA GLU A 11 7.33 8.71 9.49
C GLU A 11 6.25 8.02 8.67
N ARG A 12 5.81 6.80 9.06
CA ARG A 12 4.81 6.06 8.28
C ARG A 12 3.59 6.93 7.94
N ALA A 13 3.21 7.82 8.84
CA ALA A 13 2.11 8.77 8.69
C ALA A 13 2.32 9.84 7.60
N ASP A 14 3.57 10.14 7.22
CA ASP A 14 3.94 11.18 6.25
C ASP A 14 4.47 10.63 4.92
N ARG A 15 4.33 9.32 4.68
CA ARG A 15 4.81 8.72 3.44
C ARG A 15 4.12 9.38 2.25
N PHE A 16 4.92 9.68 1.22
CA PHE A 16 4.50 10.37 -0.01
C PHE A 16 4.09 11.84 0.16
N PHE A 17 4.21 12.42 1.35
CA PHE A 17 4.09 13.87 1.51
C PHE A 17 5.38 14.60 1.14
N SER A 18 5.26 15.89 0.87
CA SER A 18 6.41 16.76 0.60
C SER A 18 7.39 16.80 1.78
N GLY A 19 8.68 16.90 1.47
CA GLY A 19 9.72 17.15 2.46
C GLY A 19 9.56 18.51 3.16
N SER A 20 8.96 19.50 2.48
CA SER A 20 8.68 20.82 3.03
C SER A 20 7.64 20.78 4.15
N GLY A 21 7.98 21.35 5.32
CA GLY A 21 7.10 21.33 6.50
C GLY A 21 5.75 22.00 6.30
N SER A 22 5.70 23.12 5.56
CA SER A 22 4.44 23.82 5.28
C SER A 22 3.52 23.01 4.37
N GLN A 23 4.06 22.45 3.29
CA GLN A 23 3.30 21.59 2.37
C GLN A 23 2.86 20.28 3.04
N ARG A 24 3.71 19.70 3.89
CA ARG A 24 3.39 18.49 4.65
C ARG A 24 2.22 18.70 5.61
N SER A 25 2.17 19.84 6.29
CA SER A 25 1.06 20.19 7.19
C SER A 25 -0.28 20.25 6.44
N VAL A 26 -0.28 20.87 5.25
CA VAL A 26 -1.46 20.92 4.38
C VAL A 26 -1.85 19.51 3.90
N ALA A 27 -0.88 18.71 3.44
CA ALA A 27 -1.12 17.34 2.99
C ALA A 27 -1.71 16.47 4.11
N ARG A 28 -1.21 16.62 5.35
CA ARG A 28 -1.73 15.90 6.52
C ARG A 28 -3.18 16.26 6.80
N THR A 29 -3.51 17.55 6.84
CA THR A 29 -4.89 18.02 7.07
C THR A 29 -5.86 17.44 6.03
N LEU A 30 -5.45 17.46 4.75
CA LEU A 30 -6.26 16.91 3.66
C LEU A 30 -6.42 15.39 3.80
N TYR A 31 -5.34 14.66 4.05
CA TYR A 31 -5.36 13.21 4.20
C TYR A 31 -6.22 12.78 5.40
N GLU A 32 -6.04 13.39 6.57
CA GLU A 32 -6.83 13.11 7.78
C GLU A 32 -8.33 13.32 7.56
N SER A 33 -8.72 14.26 6.69
CA SER A 33 -10.13 14.49 6.36
C SER A 33 -10.78 13.37 5.52
N VAL A 34 -9.98 12.51 4.88
CA VAL A 34 -10.48 11.48 3.93
C VAL A 34 -9.98 10.06 4.22
N ALA A 35 -9.01 9.88 5.11
CA ALA A 35 -8.32 8.60 5.32
C ALA A 35 -9.26 7.46 5.74
N ASP A 36 -10.31 7.79 6.51
CA ASP A 36 -11.28 6.84 7.04
C ASP A 36 -12.54 6.71 6.16
N LEU A 37 -12.57 7.35 4.98
CA LEU A 37 -13.69 7.18 4.06
C LEU A 37 -13.66 5.78 3.44
N PRO A 38 -14.84 5.18 3.17
CA PRO A 38 -14.91 3.89 2.50
C PRO A 38 -14.24 3.92 1.13
N LEU A 39 -13.52 2.85 0.80
CA LEU A 39 -12.99 2.65 -0.54
C LEU A 39 -14.13 2.32 -1.51
N ILE A 40 -14.26 3.14 -2.56
CA ILE A 40 -15.13 2.85 -3.69
C ILE A 40 -14.25 2.35 -4.83
N CYS A 41 -14.30 1.05 -5.10
CA CYS A 41 -13.51 0.39 -6.15
C CYS A 41 -14.43 -0.03 -7.31
N PRO A 42 -14.81 0.89 -8.22
CA PRO A 42 -15.84 0.62 -9.25
C PRO A 42 -15.38 -0.31 -10.37
N HIS A 43 -14.09 -0.64 -10.42
CA HIS A 43 -13.50 -1.54 -11.39
C HIS A 43 -12.36 -2.34 -10.75
N GLY A 44 -12.30 -3.64 -11.01
CA GLY A 44 -11.29 -4.54 -10.47
C GLY A 44 -11.42 -5.95 -11.02
N HIS A 45 -10.41 -6.79 -10.73
CA HIS A 45 -10.31 -8.17 -11.20
C HIS A 45 -10.07 -9.15 -10.05
N VAL A 46 -10.58 -8.84 -8.85
CA VAL A 46 -10.53 -9.77 -7.72
C VAL A 46 -11.45 -10.94 -8.02
N ASP A 47 -10.97 -12.17 -7.84
CA ASP A 47 -11.77 -13.37 -8.08
C ASP A 47 -12.97 -13.41 -7.11
N PRO A 48 -14.22 -13.49 -7.59
CA PRO A 48 -15.40 -13.53 -6.73
C PRO A 48 -15.45 -14.75 -5.80
N VAL A 49 -14.73 -15.84 -6.10
CA VAL A 49 -14.69 -17.04 -5.23
C VAL A 49 -14.22 -16.69 -3.81
N LEU A 50 -13.33 -15.70 -3.69
CA LEU A 50 -12.80 -15.20 -2.41
C LEU A 50 -13.89 -14.71 -1.45
N PHE A 51 -15.03 -14.28 -2.00
CA PHE A 51 -16.17 -13.78 -1.22
C PHE A 51 -17.34 -14.77 -1.17
N ALA A 52 -17.43 -15.69 -2.14
CA ALA A 52 -18.51 -16.66 -2.24
C ALA A 52 -18.29 -17.90 -1.37
N ASP A 53 -17.04 -18.30 -1.13
CA ASP A 53 -16.68 -19.46 -0.30
C ASP A 53 -15.95 -19.03 0.97
N ALA A 54 -16.61 -19.20 2.11
CA ALA A 54 -16.05 -18.86 3.42
C ALA A 54 -14.90 -19.79 3.86
N SER A 55 -14.73 -20.95 3.21
CA SER A 55 -13.63 -21.89 3.47
C SER A 55 -12.42 -21.71 2.55
N TYR A 56 -12.55 -20.85 1.53
CA TYR A 56 -11.46 -20.56 0.61
C TYR A 56 -10.27 -19.96 1.34
N HIS A 57 -9.08 -20.45 1.01
CA HIS A 57 -7.81 -19.91 1.48
C HIS A 57 -6.75 -20.10 0.41
N PHE A 58 -5.79 -19.17 0.37
CA PHE A 58 -4.60 -19.33 -0.46
C PHE A 58 -3.70 -20.43 0.13
N SER A 59 -3.16 -21.28 -0.73
CA SER A 59 -2.33 -22.44 -0.34
C SER A 59 -0.90 -22.03 0.04
N SER A 60 -0.44 -20.86 -0.42
CA SER A 60 0.88 -20.34 -0.11
C SER A 60 0.98 -18.80 -0.25
N PRO A 61 2.00 -18.16 0.35
CA PRO A 61 2.28 -16.75 0.09
C PRO A 61 2.57 -16.45 -1.37
N ALA A 62 3.13 -17.40 -2.13
CA ALA A 62 3.40 -17.21 -3.55
C ALA A 62 2.11 -17.13 -4.37
N GLU A 63 1.11 -17.94 -4.04
CA GLU A 63 -0.23 -17.90 -4.66
C GLU A 63 -0.94 -16.57 -4.41
N PHE A 64 -0.67 -15.92 -3.27
CA PHE A 64 -1.26 -14.63 -2.96
C PHE A 64 -0.48 -13.43 -3.52
N PHE A 65 0.86 -13.42 -3.37
CA PHE A 65 1.68 -12.23 -3.63
C PHE A 65 2.47 -12.26 -4.94
N LEU A 66 2.87 -13.43 -5.46
CA LEU A 66 3.74 -13.53 -6.63
C LEU A 66 2.97 -13.94 -7.89
N ILE A 67 2.33 -15.09 -7.84
CA ILE A 67 1.70 -15.74 -8.99
C ILE A 67 0.68 -14.82 -9.69
N PRO A 68 -0.24 -14.11 -8.99
CA PRO A 68 -1.23 -13.27 -9.64
C PRO A 68 -0.68 -11.88 -10.04
N ASP A 69 0.45 -11.45 -9.46
CA ASP A 69 1.04 -10.13 -9.74
C ASP A 69 2.09 -10.22 -10.85
N HIS A 70 1.62 -9.97 -12.08
CA HIS A 70 2.47 -9.97 -13.25
C HIS A 70 3.54 -8.86 -13.23
N TYR A 71 3.39 -7.78 -12.46
CA TYR A 71 4.46 -6.77 -12.33
C TYR A 71 5.65 -7.33 -11.55
N VAL A 72 5.38 -7.96 -10.41
CA VAL A 72 6.42 -8.61 -9.59
C VAL A 72 7.10 -9.71 -10.39
N PHE A 73 6.32 -10.58 -11.04
CA PHE A 73 6.88 -11.67 -11.82
C PHE A 73 7.73 -11.17 -13.00
N ARG A 74 7.27 -10.14 -13.72
CA ARG A 74 8.04 -9.53 -14.82
C ARG A 74 9.39 -9.00 -14.33
N MET A 75 9.44 -8.35 -13.17
CA MET A 75 10.69 -7.82 -12.62
C MET A 75 11.72 -8.91 -12.28
N LEU A 76 11.28 -10.10 -11.85
CA LEU A 76 12.18 -11.21 -11.52
C LEU A 76 12.72 -11.94 -12.75
N TYR A 77 11.93 -11.99 -13.82
CA TYR A 77 12.30 -12.70 -15.05
C TYR A 77 13.15 -11.85 -16.02
N SER A 78 13.08 -10.51 -15.91
CA SER A 78 13.66 -9.55 -16.88
C SER A 78 15.16 -9.71 -17.10
#